data_AF-A0A379W044-F1
#
_entry.id   AF-A0A379W044-F1
#
_cell.length_a   1.000
_cell.length_b   1.000
_cell.length_c   1.000
_cell.angle_alpha   90.00
_cell.angle_beta   90.00
_cell.angle_gamma   90.00
#
_symmetry.space_group_name_H-M   'P 1'
#
loop_
_entity.id
_entity.type
_entity.pdbx_description
1 polymer ?
#
loop_
_entity_poly.entity_id
_entity_poly.type
_entity_poly.pdbx_seq_one_letter_code
_entity_poly.pdbx_strand_id
1 'polypeptide(L)'
;MRSRLGKNVRIAAVSDSLSSLLAGVNFPECCLYFWRVQWRHLIPQVTDRHEKKPTSTPHDAVFKTFLRHPDTARDFLNIHLPHSLRIRCDLTTLKLAPDSFIEKNLRAFYSDVLWSLKTCEGDGYIYVVIEHQSTPDAHMAFRLMRYATAAMQRHLDAGHKTLPLVIPMLFYHGAKSPYPFSLCWLDEFDDPALARQLYATAFPLVDITVVPDNEIMQHRRIAMLELVQKHIRQRDLMDWSSA
;
A
#
# COMPACT_ATOMS: atom_id res chain seq x y z
N MET A 1 -34.70 24.20 -10.01
CA MET A 1 -34.56 24.80 -8.65
C MET A 1 -34.54 23.68 -7.61
N ARG A 2 -33.64 23.78 -6.62
CA ARG A 2 -33.27 22.80 -5.56
C ARG A 2 -32.41 21.62 -6.01
N SER A 3 -31.36 21.19 -5.31
CA SER A 3 -30.34 21.80 -4.44
C SER A 3 -29.33 20.67 -4.16
N ARG A 4 -28.09 20.77 -4.62
CA ARG A 4 -26.99 19.91 -4.16
C ARG A 4 -26.26 20.66 -3.04
N LEU A 5 -26.53 20.27 -1.80
CA LEU A 5 -25.75 20.70 -0.64
C LEU A 5 -25.51 19.48 0.24
N GLY A 6 -24.26 19.33 0.69
CA GLY A 6 -23.86 18.35 1.68
C GLY A 6 -22.79 17.40 1.17
N LYS A 7 -21.52 17.85 1.27
CA LYS A 7 -20.32 17.03 1.61
C LYS A 7 -18.97 17.76 1.54
N ASN A 8 -18.91 19.10 1.51
CA ASN A 8 -17.64 19.86 1.52
C ASN A 8 -17.26 20.54 2.86
N VAL A 9 -17.95 20.27 3.97
CA VAL A 9 -17.81 21.10 5.18
C VAL A 9 -16.70 20.63 6.15
N ARG A 10 -15.93 19.57 5.87
CA ARG A 10 -14.87 19.11 6.79
C ARG A 10 -13.42 19.30 6.34
N ILE A 11 -13.17 19.80 5.12
CA ILE A 11 -11.80 20.09 4.63
C ILE A 11 -11.49 21.60 4.69
N ALA A 12 -12.51 22.47 4.62
CA ALA A 12 -12.32 23.92 4.69
C ALA A 12 -11.84 24.41 6.08
N ALA A 13 -12.23 23.74 7.17
CA ALA A 13 -11.94 24.20 8.52
C ALA A 13 -10.44 24.14 8.92
N VAL A 14 -9.63 23.33 8.24
CA VAL A 14 -8.17 23.29 8.46
C VAL A 14 -7.43 24.36 7.64
N SER A 15 -8.01 24.76 6.50
CA SER A 15 -7.46 25.79 5.60
C SER A 15 -7.55 27.20 6.20
N ASP A 16 -8.67 27.52 6.85
CA ASP A 16 -8.92 28.87 7.36
C ASP A 16 -8.14 29.17 8.64
N SER A 17 -7.87 28.15 9.47
CA SER A 17 -7.09 28.31 10.72
C SER A 17 -5.58 28.50 10.48
N LEU A 18 -5.05 28.03 9.34
CA LEU A 18 -3.65 28.25 8.96
C LEU A 18 -3.44 29.57 8.20
N SER A 19 -4.49 30.08 7.55
CA SER A 19 -4.45 31.34 6.82
C SER A 19 -4.35 32.54 7.77
N SER A 20 -4.97 32.46 8.95
CA SER A 20 -4.86 33.49 10.00
C SER A 20 -3.50 33.47 10.71
N LEU A 21 -2.87 32.29 10.84
CA LEU A 21 -1.54 32.12 11.47
C LEU A 21 -0.37 32.58 10.58
N LEU A 22 -0.59 32.75 9.27
CA LEU A 22 0.45 33.12 8.30
C LEU A 22 0.27 34.55 7.73
N ALA A 23 -0.73 35.30 8.19
CA ALA A 23 -1.07 36.64 7.69
C ALA A 23 0.00 37.74 7.93
N GLY A 24 1.17 37.40 8.49
CA GLY A 24 2.28 38.33 8.73
C GLY A 24 3.65 37.85 8.23
N VAL A 25 3.73 36.73 7.50
CA VAL A 25 5.01 36.17 7.04
C VAL A 25 5.13 36.37 5.53
N ASN A 26 6.06 37.22 5.11
CA ASN A 26 6.34 37.47 3.70
C ASN A 26 7.10 36.27 3.10
N PHE A 27 6.37 35.30 2.55
CA PHE A 27 6.95 34.17 1.83
C PHE A 27 7.38 34.59 0.42
N PRO A 28 8.57 34.19 -0.07
CA PRO A 28 8.89 34.25 -1.49
C PRO A 28 7.90 33.35 -2.27
N GLU A 29 7.39 33.81 -3.42
CA GLU A 29 6.39 33.10 -4.25
C GLU A 29 6.73 31.63 -4.57
N CYS A 30 8.02 31.25 -4.49
CA CYS A 30 8.51 29.89 -4.67
C CYS A 30 7.96 28.88 -3.64
N CYS A 31 7.67 29.30 -2.39
CA CYS A 31 7.23 28.37 -1.33
C CYS A 31 5.76 27.97 -1.48
N LEU A 32 4.89 28.87 -1.95
CA LEU A 32 3.50 28.55 -2.27
C LEU A 32 3.40 27.68 -3.53
N TYR A 33 4.32 27.86 -4.48
CA TYR A 33 4.43 27.01 -5.66
C TYR A 33 4.83 25.57 -5.28
N PHE A 34 5.79 25.40 -4.37
CA PHE A 34 6.21 24.08 -3.90
C PHE A 34 5.09 23.31 -3.17
N TRP A 35 4.30 23.96 -2.32
CA TRP A 35 3.20 23.28 -1.62
C TRP A 35 2.06 22.86 -2.55
N ARG A 36 1.73 23.69 -3.56
CA ARG A 36 0.67 23.39 -4.54
C ARG A 36 1.08 22.37 -5.60
N VAL A 37 2.38 22.27 -5.92
CA VAL A 37 2.89 21.45 -7.03
C VAL A 37 3.43 20.11 -6.54
N GLN A 38 4.05 20.02 -5.35
CA GLN A 38 4.70 18.78 -4.90
C GLN A 38 3.73 17.69 -4.41
N TRP A 39 2.54 18.05 -3.89
CA TRP A 39 1.56 17.05 -3.41
C TRP A 39 0.64 16.51 -4.50
N ARG A 40 0.59 17.15 -5.67
CA ARG A 40 -0.25 16.72 -6.80
C ARG A 40 0.48 15.79 -7.77
N HIS A 41 1.80 15.69 -7.65
CA HIS A 41 2.67 14.91 -8.53
C HIS A 41 3.31 13.67 -7.88
N LEU A 42 3.00 13.39 -6.61
CA LEU A 42 3.25 12.09 -5.96
C LEU A 42 2.11 11.08 -6.15
N ILE A 43 1.01 11.49 -6.78
CA ILE A 43 0.12 10.56 -7.50
C ILE A 43 0.76 10.39 -8.88
N PRO A 44 1.11 9.17 -9.31
CA PRO A 44 1.53 8.95 -10.68
C PRO A 44 0.48 9.56 -11.60
N GLN A 45 0.89 10.52 -12.45
CA GLN A 45 0.09 10.86 -13.61
C GLN A 45 -0.01 9.56 -14.39
N VAL A 46 -1.18 8.93 -14.37
CA VAL A 46 -1.52 7.85 -15.28
C VAL A 46 -1.44 8.48 -16.66
N THR A 47 -0.26 8.43 -17.27
CA THR A 47 -0.13 8.63 -18.71
C THR A 47 -1.06 7.61 -19.33
N ASP A 48 -1.97 8.07 -20.16
CA ASP A 48 -2.96 7.31 -20.91
C ASP A 48 -2.26 6.25 -21.80
N ARG A 49 -1.77 5.18 -21.16
CA ARG A 49 -1.45 3.93 -21.82
C ARG A 49 -2.78 3.21 -21.88
N HIS A 50 -3.35 3.14 -23.08
CA HIS A 50 -4.46 2.28 -23.48
C HIS A 50 -4.90 1.36 -22.35
N GLU A 51 -5.97 1.77 -21.65
CA GLU A 51 -6.66 0.95 -20.68
C GLU A 51 -7.16 -0.31 -21.42
N LYS A 52 -6.33 -1.35 -21.46
CA LYS A 52 -6.75 -2.67 -21.91
C LYS A 52 -7.80 -3.11 -20.91
N LYS A 53 -9.07 -2.94 -21.27
CA LYS A 53 -10.18 -3.65 -20.61
C LYS A 53 -9.74 -5.11 -20.46
N PRO A 54 -9.73 -5.68 -19.23
CA PRO A 54 -9.46 -7.09 -19.07
C PRO A 54 -10.60 -7.82 -19.78
N THR A 55 -10.33 -8.26 -21.00
CA THR A 55 -11.20 -9.21 -21.68
C THR A 55 -11.00 -10.49 -20.92
N SER A 56 -11.96 -10.83 -20.07
CA SER A 56 -12.03 -12.14 -19.41
C SER A 56 -11.97 -13.18 -20.52
N THR A 57 -10.80 -13.80 -20.68
CA THR A 57 -10.66 -14.92 -21.61
C THR A 57 -11.42 -16.10 -20.99
N PRO A 58 -12.03 -17.01 -21.79
CA PRO A 58 -12.78 -18.14 -21.24
C PRO A 58 -11.99 -18.95 -20.20
N HIS A 59 -10.67 -19.07 -20.38
CA HIS A 59 -9.76 -19.72 -19.43
C HIS A 59 -9.66 -18.97 -18.09
N ASP A 60 -9.64 -17.64 -18.10
CA ASP A 60 -9.63 -16.79 -16.91
C ASP A 60 -10.93 -16.90 -16.11
N ALA A 61 -12.07 -16.92 -16.80
CA ALA A 61 -13.37 -17.14 -16.17
C ALA A 61 -13.46 -18.53 -15.49
N VAL A 62 -13.00 -19.58 -16.19
CA VAL A 62 -12.99 -20.95 -15.66
C VAL A 62 -12.13 -21.04 -14.40
N PHE A 63 -10.90 -20.51 -14.44
CA PHE A 63 -10.00 -20.50 -13.29
C PHE A 63 -10.63 -19.82 -12.07
N LYS A 64 -11.21 -18.64 -12.27
CA LYS A 64 -11.92 -17.88 -11.22
C LYS A 64 -13.07 -18.66 -10.62
N THR A 65 -13.88 -19.30 -11.45
CA THR A 65 -15.03 -20.09 -10.98
C THR A 65 -14.57 -21.25 -10.09
N PHE A 66 -13.55 -22.00 -10.53
CA PHE A 66 -13.07 -23.16 -9.76
C PHE A 66 -12.40 -22.76 -8.46
N LEU A 67 -11.51 -21.77 -8.47
CA LEU A 67 -10.76 -21.39 -7.27
C LEU A 67 -11.50 -20.53 -6.27
N ARG A 68 -12.73 -20.07 -6.59
CA ARG A 68 -13.66 -19.52 -5.60
C ARG A 68 -14.35 -20.60 -4.77
N HIS A 69 -14.27 -21.87 -5.18
CA HIS A 69 -14.80 -22.99 -4.40
C HIS A 69 -13.82 -23.36 -3.27
N PRO A 70 -14.26 -23.41 -1.99
CA PRO A 70 -13.36 -23.66 -0.86
C PRO A 70 -12.58 -24.97 -0.96
N ASP A 71 -13.20 -26.05 -1.45
CA ASP A 71 -12.52 -27.35 -1.54
C ASP A 71 -11.44 -27.35 -2.61
N THR A 72 -11.72 -26.77 -3.78
CA THR A 72 -10.72 -26.61 -4.85
C THR A 72 -9.56 -25.74 -4.40
N ALA A 73 -9.85 -24.63 -3.70
CA ALA A 73 -8.81 -23.77 -3.16
C ALA A 73 -7.98 -24.48 -2.09
N ARG A 74 -8.61 -25.28 -1.22
CA ARG A 74 -7.91 -26.10 -0.23
C ARG A 74 -6.99 -27.12 -0.87
N ASP A 75 -7.45 -27.83 -1.89
CA ASP A 75 -6.64 -28.78 -2.64
C ASP A 75 -5.47 -28.08 -3.33
N PHE A 76 -5.74 -26.94 -3.97
CA PHE A 76 -4.72 -26.11 -4.60
C PHE A 76 -3.61 -25.71 -3.61
N LEU A 77 -3.99 -25.18 -2.44
CA LEU A 77 -3.04 -24.79 -1.40
C LEU A 77 -2.31 -26.01 -0.81
N ASN A 78 -2.98 -27.14 -0.63
CA ASN A 78 -2.35 -28.36 -0.14
C ASN A 78 -1.25 -28.87 -1.08
N ILE A 79 -1.48 -28.80 -2.39
CA ILE A 79 -0.58 -29.32 -3.42
C ILE A 79 0.56 -28.33 -3.70
N HIS A 80 0.26 -27.03 -3.84
CA HIS A 80 1.19 -26.06 -4.42
C HIS A 80 1.85 -25.13 -3.42
N LEU A 81 1.32 -25.01 -2.20
CA LEU A 81 1.95 -24.16 -1.19
C LEU A 81 3.25 -24.82 -0.70
N PRO A 82 4.40 -24.11 -0.68
CA PRO A 82 5.65 -24.66 -0.15
C PRO A 82 5.46 -25.21 1.26
N HIS A 83 6.05 -26.37 1.54
CA HIS A 83 5.82 -27.08 2.82
C HIS A 83 6.09 -26.19 4.04
N SER A 84 7.14 -25.38 4.00
CA SER A 84 7.50 -24.43 5.07
C SER A 84 6.41 -23.39 5.36
N LEU A 85 5.61 -23.01 4.37
CA LEU A 85 4.45 -22.12 4.57
C LEU A 85 3.21 -22.92 4.95
N ARG A 86 2.99 -24.08 4.31
CA ARG A 86 1.82 -24.93 4.54
C ARG A 86 1.68 -25.40 5.98
N ILE A 87 2.77 -25.76 6.66
CA ILE A 87 2.73 -26.19 8.07
C ILE A 87 2.25 -25.10 9.04
N ARG A 88 2.28 -23.83 8.62
CA ARG A 88 1.82 -22.68 9.41
C ARG A 88 0.34 -22.35 9.18
N CYS A 89 -0.31 -23.01 8.23
CA CYS A 89 -1.63 -22.70 7.73
C CYS A 89 -2.67 -23.74 8.22
N ASP A 90 -3.73 -23.29 8.90
CA ASP A 90 -4.92 -24.13 9.12
C ASP A 90 -5.89 -24.00 7.94
N LEU A 91 -5.71 -24.88 6.94
CA LEU A 91 -6.53 -24.89 5.73
C LEU A 91 -8.00 -25.31 5.95
N THR A 92 -8.36 -25.79 7.14
CA THR A 92 -9.78 -26.06 7.46
C THR A 92 -10.56 -24.77 7.70
N THR A 93 -9.86 -23.69 8.05
CA THR A 93 -10.44 -22.37 8.35
C THR A 93 -10.54 -21.45 7.13
N LEU A 94 -10.27 -21.97 5.93
CA LEU A 94 -10.21 -21.23 4.68
C LEU A 94 -11.54 -20.49 4.40
N LYS A 95 -11.47 -19.17 4.25
CA LYS A 95 -12.61 -18.28 4.00
C LYS A 95 -12.33 -17.30 2.89
N LEU A 96 -13.21 -17.24 1.91
CA LEU A 96 -13.08 -16.33 0.78
C LEU A 96 -13.23 -14.89 1.29
N ALA A 97 -12.25 -14.04 1.03
CA ALA A 97 -12.33 -12.64 1.40
C ALA A 97 -13.39 -11.94 0.52
N PRO A 98 -14.22 -11.03 1.08
CA PRO A 98 -15.24 -10.34 0.30
C PRO A 98 -14.64 -9.48 -0.84
N ASP A 99 -15.34 -9.33 -1.97
CA ASP A 99 -14.93 -8.46 -3.10
C ASP A 99 -14.92 -6.95 -2.74
N SER A 100 -15.45 -6.57 -1.58
CA SER A 100 -15.28 -5.22 -1.01
C SER A 100 -13.86 -4.99 -0.48
N PHE A 101 -13.09 -6.07 -0.28
CA PHE A 101 -11.69 -6.09 0.13
C PHE A 101 -10.73 -5.81 -1.02
N ILE A 102 -11.20 -5.12 -2.07
CA ILE A 102 -10.53 -4.88 -3.35
C ILE A 102 -10.88 -3.43 -3.80
N GLU A 103 -9.90 -2.50 -3.79
CA GLU A 103 -10.04 -1.05 -4.08
C GLU A 103 -10.64 -0.83 -5.47
N LYS A 104 -11.48 0.19 -5.65
CA LYS A 104 -12.12 0.44 -6.94
C LYS A 104 -11.14 0.65 -8.11
N ASN A 105 -9.97 1.24 -7.86
CA ASN A 105 -8.97 1.53 -8.90
C ASN A 105 -8.07 0.33 -9.23
N LEU A 106 -7.99 -0.62 -8.30
CA LEU A 106 -7.26 -1.86 -8.49
C LEU A 106 -8.24 -2.97 -8.92
N ARG A 107 -9.58 -2.80 -8.89
CA ARG A 107 -10.62 -3.80 -9.31
C ARG A 107 -10.47 -4.31 -10.73
N ALA A 108 -9.93 -3.47 -11.62
CA ALA A 108 -9.61 -3.88 -12.99
C ALA A 108 -8.40 -4.82 -13.06
N PHE A 109 -7.63 -4.93 -11.96
CA PHE A 109 -6.36 -5.64 -11.88
C PHE A 109 -6.32 -6.70 -10.75
N TYR A 110 -7.19 -6.63 -9.74
CA TYR A 110 -7.03 -7.45 -8.53
C TYR A 110 -7.07 -8.94 -8.81
N SER A 111 -6.14 -9.59 -8.11
CA SER A 111 -6.15 -10.98 -7.68
C SER A 111 -7.46 -11.71 -7.93
N ASP A 112 -7.37 -12.74 -8.75
CA ASP A 112 -8.51 -13.55 -9.12
C ASP A 112 -9.20 -14.15 -7.90
N VAL A 113 -8.45 -14.46 -6.83
CA VAL A 113 -9.01 -14.89 -5.54
C VAL A 113 -8.13 -14.48 -4.35
N LEU A 114 -8.75 -13.99 -3.27
CA LEU A 114 -8.11 -13.73 -1.97
C LEU A 114 -8.75 -14.61 -0.90
N TRP A 115 -7.96 -15.47 -0.27
CA TRP A 115 -8.41 -16.34 0.82
C TRP A 115 -7.80 -15.88 2.15
N SER A 116 -8.58 -15.95 3.22
CA SER A 116 -8.08 -15.82 4.60
C SER A 116 -8.13 -17.17 5.30
N LEU A 117 -7.17 -17.41 6.18
CA LEU A 117 -7.12 -18.60 7.04
C LEU A 117 -6.39 -18.26 8.34
N LYS A 118 -6.56 -19.08 9.37
CA LYS A 118 -5.84 -18.97 10.63
C LYS A 118 -4.47 -19.61 10.57
N THR A 119 -3.57 -19.12 11.41
CA THR A 119 -2.30 -19.79 11.70
C THR A 119 -2.50 -20.98 12.65
N CYS A 120 -1.66 -22.01 12.52
CA CYS A 120 -1.61 -23.11 13.49
C CYS A 120 -1.15 -22.64 14.90
N GLU A 121 -0.44 -21.51 14.98
CA GLU A 121 0.20 -20.99 16.20
C GLU A 121 -0.41 -19.65 16.66
N GLY A 122 -1.74 -19.58 16.80
CA GLY A 122 -2.45 -18.44 17.41
C GLY A 122 -3.47 -17.75 16.51
N ASP A 123 -3.88 -16.53 16.90
CA ASP A 123 -4.95 -15.75 16.26
C ASP A 123 -4.51 -14.97 15.01
N GLY A 124 -3.36 -15.32 14.42
CA GLY A 124 -2.85 -14.70 13.20
C GLY A 124 -3.67 -15.10 11.97
N TYR A 125 -3.81 -14.15 11.03
CA TYR A 125 -4.38 -14.42 9.71
C TYR A 125 -3.28 -14.55 8.67
N ILE A 126 -3.36 -15.60 7.85
CA ILE A 126 -2.61 -15.71 6.60
C ILE A 126 -3.59 -15.43 5.47
N TYR A 127 -3.22 -14.53 4.58
CA TYR A 127 -3.93 -14.34 3.32
C TYR A 127 -3.17 -15.01 2.18
N VAL A 128 -3.90 -15.62 1.24
CA VAL A 128 -3.32 -16.11 0.00
C VAL A 128 -3.95 -15.37 -1.17
N VAL A 129 -3.09 -14.70 -1.93
CA VAL A 129 -3.44 -13.99 -3.16
C VAL A 129 -3.09 -14.91 -4.31
N ILE A 130 -4.08 -15.34 -5.09
CA ILE A 130 -3.86 -16.19 -6.26
C ILE A 130 -4.16 -15.38 -7.52
N GLU A 131 -3.14 -15.24 -8.37
CA GLU A 131 -3.22 -14.58 -9.67
C GLU A 131 -3.03 -15.62 -10.78
N HIS A 132 -3.84 -15.54 -11.83
CA HIS A 132 -3.72 -16.39 -13.00
C HIS A 132 -3.27 -15.60 -14.24
N GLN A 133 -2.34 -16.20 -14.98
CA GLN A 133 -1.79 -15.62 -16.20
C GLN A 133 -1.57 -16.68 -17.28
N SER A 134 -2.05 -16.39 -18.49
CA SER A 134 -1.75 -17.14 -19.71
C SER A 134 -0.64 -16.49 -20.56
N THR A 135 -0.34 -15.21 -20.31
CA THR A 135 0.74 -14.48 -20.98
C THR A 135 1.75 -14.05 -19.93
N PRO A 136 3.05 -14.27 -20.13
CA PRO A 136 4.04 -13.88 -19.14
C PRO A 136 4.17 -12.35 -19.07
N ASP A 137 4.34 -11.81 -17.88
CA ASP A 137 4.46 -10.38 -17.60
C ASP A 137 5.74 -10.12 -16.82
N ALA A 138 6.59 -9.23 -17.34
CA ALA A 138 7.89 -8.92 -16.74
C ALA A 138 7.76 -8.35 -15.32
N HIS A 139 6.66 -7.65 -15.01
CA HIS A 139 6.44 -6.96 -13.73
C HIS A 139 5.47 -7.70 -12.81
N MET A 140 5.27 -9.00 -13.03
CA MET A 140 4.33 -9.80 -12.26
C MET A 140 4.67 -9.85 -10.77
N ALA A 141 5.97 -9.90 -10.43
CA ALA A 141 6.38 -9.99 -9.03
C ALA A 141 6.05 -8.70 -8.28
N PHE A 142 6.36 -7.53 -8.85
CA PHE A 142 5.96 -6.25 -8.29
C PHE A 142 4.43 -6.10 -8.21
N ARG A 143 3.70 -6.61 -9.21
CA ARG A 143 2.24 -6.61 -9.20
C ARG A 143 1.65 -7.45 -8.06
N LEU A 144 2.17 -8.65 -7.83
CA LEU A 144 1.81 -9.50 -6.71
C LEU A 144 2.10 -8.84 -5.36
N MET A 145 3.25 -8.15 -5.24
CA MET A 145 3.57 -7.38 -4.03
C MET A 145 2.57 -6.25 -3.76
N ARG A 146 2.14 -5.52 -4.80
CA ARG A 146 1.09 -4.51 -4.65
C ARG A 146 -0.21 -5.10 -4.12
N TYR A 147 -0.58 -6.31 -4.56
CA TYR A 147 -1.76 -7.00 -4.05
C TYR A 147 -1.57 -7.43 -2.59
N ALA A 148 -0.40 -7.94 -2.24
CA ALA A 148 -0.06 -8.31 -0.87
C ALA A 148 -0.14 -7.10 0.07
N THR A 149 0.49 -5.97 -0.29
CA THR A 149 0.46 -4.74 0.51
C THR A 149 -0.95 -4.15 0.61
N ALA A 150 -1.76 -4.23 -0.45
CA ALA A 150 -3.16 -3.81 -0.40
C ALA A 150 -3.99 -4.67 0.55
N ALA A 151 -3.78 -5.99 0.57
CA ALA A 151 -4.44 -6.89 1.51
C ALA A 151 -4.01 -6.62 2.97
N MET A 152 -2.72 -6.36 3.18
CA MET A 152 -2.15 -5.93 4.46
C MET A 152 -2.79 -4.64 4.97
N GLN A 153 -2.88 -3.60 4.13
CA GLN A 153 -3.49 -2.32 4.50
C GLN A 153 -4.94 -2.49 4.92
N ARG A 154 -5.71 -3.28 4.17
CA ARG A 154 -7.11 -3.53 4.52
C ARG A 154 -7.32 -4.28 5.82
N HIS A 155 -6.40 -5.18 6.15
CA HIS A 155 -6.43 -5.84 7.44
C HIS A 155 -6.33 -4.80 8.57
N LEU A 156 -5.46 -3.79 8.43
CA LEU A 156 -5.42 -2.67 9.38
C LEU A 156 -6.71 -1.83 9.34
N ASP A 157 -7.23 -1.52 8.15
CA ASP A 157 -8.47 -0.74 8.00
C ASP A 157 -9.70 -1.44 8.63
N ALA A 158 -9.68 -2.76 8.72
CA ALA A 158 -10.71 -3.56 9.41
C ALA A 158 -10.59 -3.51 10.95
N GLY A 159 -9.62 -2.76 11.49
CA GLY A 159 -9.43 -2.54 12.93
C GLY A 159 -8.43 -3.49 13.58
N HIS A 160 -7.73 -4.32 12.81
CA HIS A 160 -6.66 -5.16 13.34
C HIS A 160 -5.41 -4.32 13.67
N LYS A 161 -4.68 -4.70 14.72
CA LYS A 161 -3.55 -3.94 15.25
C LYS A 161 -2.20 -4.31 14.64
N THR A 162 -2.10 -5.47 14.02
CA THR A 162 -0.87 -6.02 13.45
C THR A 162 -1.08 -6.39 11.99
N LEU A 163 0.00 -6.45 11.22
CA LEU A 163 -0.07 -6.91 9.84
C LEU A 163 -0.28 -8.43 9.76
N PRO A 164 -1.05 -8.93 8.77
CA PRO A 164 -1.11 -10.33 8.47
C PRO A 164 0.05 -10.74 7.56
N LEU A 165 0.38 -12.04 7.53
CA LEU A 165 1.23 -12.57 6.47
C LEU A 165 0.38 -12.75 5.21
N VAL A 166 0.88 -12.28 4.06
CA VAL A 166 0.21 -12.45 2.77
C VAL A 166 1.12 -13.22 1.83
N ILE A 167 0.63 -14.33 1.30
CA ILE A 167 1.35 -15.23 0.41
C ILE A 167 0.85 -14.97 -1.02
N PRO A 168 1.64 -14.27 -1.86
CA PRO A 168 1.33 -14.15 -3.28
C PRO A 168 1.67 -15.45 -4.01
N MET A 169 0.75 -15.93 -4.84
CA MET A 169 0.92 -17.10 -5.69
C MET A 169 0.53 -16.76 -7.13
N LEU A 170 1.41 -17.12 -8.07
CA LEU A 170 1.13 -17.06 -9.50
C LEU A 170 0.76 -18.45 -10.01
N PHE A 171 -0.40 -18.57 -10.61
CA PHE A 171 -0.81 -19.68 -11.45
C PHE A 171 -0.55 -19.34 -12.92
N TYR A 172 0.49 -19.93 -13.50
CA TYR A 172 0.88 -19.67 -14.87
C TYR A 172 0.61 -20.87 -15.78
N HIS A 173 -0.04 -20.65 -16.92
CA HIS A 173 -0.30 -21.68 -17.94
C HIS A 173 -0.05 -21.18 -19.36
N GLY A 174 0.93 -20.29 -19.55
CA GLY A 174 1.18 -19.73 -20.87
C GLY A 174 1.95 -20.64 -21.83
N ALA A 175 1.88 -20.31 -23.12
CA ALA A 175 2.58 -21.03 -24.18
C ALA A 175 4.12 -20.93 -24.06
N LYS A 176 4.64 -19.86 -23.43
CA LYS A 176 6.07 -19.69 -23.17
C LYS A 176 6.42 -20.39 -21.85
N SER A 177 7.05 -21.56 -21.94
CA SER A 177 7.40 -22.39 -20.77
C SER A 177 8.90 -22.67 -20.71
N PRO A 178 9.54 -22.63 -19.51
CA PRO A 178 8.97 -22.24 -18.22
C PRO A 178 8.67 -20.73 -18.14
N TYR A 179 8.00 -20.30 -17.06
CA TYR A 179 7.76 -18.88 -16.80
C TYR A 179 9.09 -18.10 -16.84
N PRO A 180 9.23 -17.04 -17.66
CA PRO A 180 10.56 -16.50 -18.00
C PRO A 180 11.06 -15.36 -17.11
N PHE A 181 10.29 -14.92 -16.11
CA PHE A 181 10.62 -13.77 -15.27
C PHE A 181 10.73 -14.16 -13.79
N SER A 182 11.49 -13.38 -13.02
CA SER A 182 11.61 -13.61 -11.57
C SER A 182 10.26 -13.37 -10.87
N LEU A 183 10.01 -14.13 -9.80
CA LEU A 183 8.91 -13.89 -8.85
C LEU A 183 9.39 -13.17 -7.58
N CYS A 184 10.67 -12.81 -7.50
CA CYS A 184 11.19 -11.91 -6.49
C CYS A 184 11.16 -10.48 -7.05
N TRP A 185 10.26 -9.65 -6.54
CA TRP A 185 10.10 -8.26 -7.01
C TRP A 185 11.37 -7.39 -6.84
N LEU A 186 12.27 -7.78 -5.93
CA LEU A 186 13.55 -7.10 -5.72
C LEU A 186 14.54 -7.32 -6.86
N ASP A 187 14.33 -8.35 -7.70
CA ASP A 187 15.15 -8.58 -8.89
C ASP A 187 14.82 -7.63 -10.04
N GLU A 188 13.71 -6.88 -9.94
CA GLU A 188 13.29 -5.92 -10.97
C GLU A 188 14.02 -4.56 -10.91
N PHE A 189 14.83 -4.34 -9.87
CA PHE A 189 15.64 -3.13 -9.74
C PHE A 189 16.94 -3.23 -10.56
N ASP A 190 17.44 -2.09 -11.03
CA ASP A 190 18.75 -2.01 -11.71
C ASP A 190 19.90 -2.50 -10.80
N ASP A 191 19.77 -2.30 -9.48
CA ASP A 191 20.65 -2.86 -8.44
C ASP A 191 19.84 -3.68 -7.41
N PRO A 192 19.69 -5.00 -7.64
CA PRO A 192 18.96 -5.89 -6.74
C PRO A 192 19.61 -6.08 -5.35
N ALA A 193 20.92 -5.83 -5.22
CA ALA A 193 21.61 -5.97 -3.94
C ALA A 193 21.28 -4.78 -3.04
N LEU A 194 21.35 -3.57 -3.59
CA LEU A 194 20.93 -2.36 -2.89
C LEU A 194 19.43 -2.39 -2.54
N ALA A 195 18.57 -2.88 -3.44
CA ALA A 195 17.14 -3.03 -3.16
C ALA A 195 16.88 -3.96 -1.97
N ARG A 196 17.55 -5.12 -1.89
CA ARG A 196 17.45 -6.02 -0.73
C ARG A 196 17.91 -5.35 0.54
N GLN A 197 19.03 -4.61 0.51
CA GLN A 197 19.50 -3.88 1.67
C GLN A 197 18.46 -2.84 2.13
N LEU A 198 17.95 -2.02 1.21
CA LEU A 198 17.02 -0.94 1.53
C LEU A 198 15.67 -1.44 2.08
N TYR A 199 15.12 -2.50 1.47
CA TYR A 199 13.75 -2.97 1.78
C TYR A 199 13.69 -4.09 2.83
N ALA A 200 14.83 -4.68 3.22
CA ALA A 200 14.90 -5.66 4.30
C ALA A 200 15.42 -5.09 5.63
N THR A 201 15.78 -3.80 5.68
CA THR A 201 16.24 -3.13 6.91
C THR A 201 15.26 -2.05 7.35
N ALA A 202 15.48 -1.50 8.55
CA ALA A 202 14.74 -0.34 9.02
C ALA A 202 14.89 0.84 8.05
N PHE A 203 13.80 1.57 7.84
CA PHE A 203 13.85 2.81 7.04
C PHE A 203 14.60 3.92 7.79
N PRO A 204 15.27 4.83 7.06
CA PRO A 204 15.90 5.99 7.68
C PRO A 204 14.86 6.83 8.44
N LEU A 205 15.14 7.09 9.72
CA LEU A 205 14.33 7.97 10.58
C LEU A 205 15.09 9.27 10.82
N VAL A 206 14.44 10.40 10.53
CA VAL A 206 14.91 11.74 10.94
C VAL A 206 14.06 12.18 12.12
N ASP A 207 14.56 11.97 13.34
CA ASP A 207 13.89 12.33 14.59
C ASP A 207 14.42 13.66 15.13
N ILE A 208 13.82 14.77 14.70
CA ILE A 208 14.20 16.13 15.14
C ILE A 208 13.89 16.40 16.63
N THR A 209 13.15 15.51 17.31
CA THR A 209 12.79 15.73 18.72
C THR A 209 13.99 15.56 19.64
N VAL A 210 14.97 14.75 19.23
CA VAL A 210 16.19 14.47 19.99
C VAL A 210 17.40 15.28 19.54
N VAL A 211 17.34 15.92 18.36
CA VAL A 211 18.43 16.73 17.82
C VAL A 211 18.46 18.11 18.51
N PRO A 212 19.58 18.53 19.14
CA PRO A 212 19.70 19.85 19.77
C PRO A 212 19.48 21.02 18.79
N ASP A 213 18.88 22.12 19.26
CA ASP A 213 18.53 23.27 18.40
C ASP A 213 19.76 23.89 17.73
N ASN A 214 20.88 23.96 18.43
CA ASN A 214 22.15 24.46 17.90
C ASN A 214 22.72 23.58 16.78
N GLU A 215 22.46 22.27 16.80
CA GLU A 215 22.79 21.34 15.72
C GLU A 215 21.83 21.54 14.54
N ILE A 216 20.52 21.66 14.80
CA ILE A 216 19.51 21.98 13.78
C ILE A 216 19.85 23.29 13.06
N MET A 217 20.33 24.32 13.76
CA MET A 217 20.75 25.59 13.14
C MET A 217 21.86 25.42 12.08
N GLN A 218 22.62 24.31 12.11
CA GLN A 218 23.63 23.99 11.09
C GLN A 218 23.05 23.26 9.86
N HIS A 219 21.79 22.83 9.90
CA HIS A 219 21.13 22.09 8.80
C HIS A 219 20.76 22.98 7.59
N ARG A 220 21.40 24.16 7.46
CA ARG A 220 21.28 25.06 6.31
C ARG A 220 19.81 25.44 6.04
N ARG A 221 19.28 25.09 4.87
CA ARG A 221 17.95 25.51 4.40
C ARG A 221 16.79 24.80 5.09
N ILE A 222 17.02 23.63 5.70
CA ILE A 222 15.95 22.85 6.36
C ILE A 222 15.80 23.19 7.85
N ALA A 223 16.82 23.83 8.45
CA ALA A 223 16.86 24.22 9.87
C ALA A 223 15.59 24.93 10.35
N MET A 224 15.05 25.86 9.55
CA MET A 224 13.84 26.60 9.90
C MET A 224 12.60 25.69 9.97
N LEU A 225 12.46 24.75 9.02
CA LEU A 225 11.38 23.76 9.03
C LEU A 225 11.48 22.87 10.27
N GLU A 226 12.70 22.40 10.58
CA GLU A 226 12.95 21.50 11.70
C GLU A 226 12.69 22.18 13.05
N LEU A 227 13.19 23.41 13.27
CA LEU A 227 12.90 24.17 14.49
C LEU A 227 11.39 24.44 14.64
N VAL A 228 10.72 24.88 13.56
CA VAL A 228 9.27 25.13 13.61
C VAL A 228 8.52 23.85 13.98
N GLN A 229 8.82 22.73 13.33
CA GLN A 229 8.13 21.47 13.61
C GLN A 229 8.46 20.93 15.01
N LYS A 230 9.70 21.10 15.49
CA LYS A 230 10.11 20.67 16.83
C LYS A 230 9.34 21.40 17.94
N HIS A 231 9.13 22.71 17.78
CA HIS A 231 8.51 23.55 18.82
C HIS A 231 7.00 23.81 18.61
N ILE A 232 6.38 23.29 17.54
CA ILE A 232 4.98 23.60 17.20
C ILE A 232 4.00 23.33 18.35
N ARG A 233 4.22 22.26 19.12
CA ARG A 233 3.35 21.88 20.26
C ARG A 233 3.70 22.59 21.57
N GLN A 234 4.88 23.21 21.70
CA GLN A 234 5.27 23.95 22.90
C GLN A 234 4.58 25.31 22.98
N ARG A 235 4.26 25.89 21.81
CA ARG A 235 3.51 27.15 21.70
C ARG A 235 2.08 26.99 22.20
N ASP A 236 1.40 25.92 21.78
CA ASP A 236 0.02 25.62 22.18
C ASP A 236 -0.14 25.41 23.70
N LEU A 237 0.90 24.92 24.38
CA LEU A 237 0.92 24.73 25.83
C LEU A 237 1.07 26.04 26.61
N MET A 238 1.76 27.06 26.06
CA MET A 238 1.90 28.37 26.70
C MET A 238 0.60 29.17 26.66
N ASP A 239 -0.19 29.03 25.59
CA ASP A 239 -1.48 29.71 25.43
C ASP A 239 -2.60 29.16 26.34
N TRP A 240 -2.45 27.93 26.86
CA TRP A 240 -3.37 27.34 27.86
C TRP A 240 -3.02 27.69 29.31
N SER A 241 -1.78 28.11 29.58
CA SER A 241 -1.31 28.47 30.93
C SER A 241 -1.57 29.92 31.32
N SER A 242 -2.18 30.69 30.42
CA SER A 242 -2.49 32.12 30.55
C SER A 242 -3.99 32.45 30.51
N ALA A 243 -4.86 31.43 30.70
CA ALA A 243 -6.32 31.57 30.83
C ALA A 243 -6.82 31.23 32.24
#